data_AF-A0A212D6C3-F1
#
_entry.id   AF-A0A212D6C3-F1
#
_cell.length_a   1.000
_cell.length_b   1.000
_cell.length_c   1.000
_cell.angle_alpha   90.00
_cell.angle_beta   90.00
_cell.angle_gamma   90.00
#
_symmetry.space_group_name_H-M   'P 1'
#
loop_
_entity.id
_entity.type
_entity.pdbx_description
1 polymer ?
#
loop_
_entity_poly.entity_id
_entity_poly.type
_entity_poly.pdbx_seq_one_letter_code
_entity_poly.pdbx_strand_id
1 'polypeptide(L)' 'MRTVKPEKHLKFCQENGFSSHFVSAKTGDSVFLCFQKVAAEILGIKLNKAEIEQS' A
#
# COMPACT_ATOMS: atom_id res chain seq x y z
N MET A 1 -13.78 -12.59 -4.45
CA MET A 1 -14.48 -11.32 -4.13
C MET A 1 -13.96 -10.82 -2.80
N ARG A 2 -13.55 -9.55 -2.68
CA ARG A 2 -13.09 -8.98 -1.39
C ARG A 2 -14.32 -8.71 -0.51
N THR A 3 -14.23 -9.01 0.78
CA THR A 3 -15.31 -8.75 1.75
C THR A 3 -15.55 -7.24 1.93
N VAL A 4 -14.49 -6.44 1.85
CA VAL A 4 -14.56 -4.98 1.95
C VAL A 4 -14.49 -4.37 0.55
N LYS A 5 -15.45 -3.49 0.25
CA LYS A 5 -15.47 -2.71 -1.00
C LYS A 5 -14.31 -1.71 -1.04
N PRO A 6 -13.63 -1.53 -2.19
CA PRO A 6 -12.50 -0.60 -2.31
C PRO A 6 -12.83 0.83 -1.89
N GLU A 7 -14.05 1.29 -2.16
CA GLU A 7 -14.47 2.65 -1.84
C GLU A 7 -14.55 2.88 -0.32
N LYS A 8 -15.02 1.86 0.42
CA LYS A 8 -15.08 1.91 1.89
C LYS A 8 -13.67 1.91 2.50
N HIS A 9 -12.76 1.11 1.94
CA HIS A 9 -11.35 1.09 2.34
C HIS A 9 -10.68 2.46 2.13
N LEU A 10 -10.83 3.04 0.94
CA LEU A 10 -10.23 4.33 0.61
C LEU A 10 -10.78 5.45 1.49
N LYS A 11 -12.10 5.50 1.70
CA LYS A 11 -12.74 6.49 2.58
C LYS A 11 -12.17 6.42 4.00
N PHE A 12 -12.07 5.22 4.57
CA PHE A 12 -11.53 5.04 5.91
C PHE A 12 -10.06 5.47 6.02
N CYS A 13 -9.25 5.19 4.99
CA CYS A 13 -7.86 5.65 4.97
C CYS A 13 -7.76 7.17 4.92
N GLN A 14 -8.57 7.83 4.07
CA GLN A 14 -8.59 9.29 3.95
C GLN A 14 -9.02 9.98 5.25
N GLU A 15 -10.06 9.46 5.90
CA GLU A 15 -10.60 10.03 7.15
C GLU A 15 -9.60 9.97 8.31
N ASN A 16 -8.67 9.00 8.30
CA ASN A 16 -7.71 8.78 9.38
C ASN A 16 -6.26 9.10 8.99
N GLY A 17 -6.02 9.58 7.77
CA GLY A 17 -4.67 9.85 7.27
C GLY A 17 -3.80 8.61 7.10
N PHE A 18 -4.40 7.43 6.84
CA PHE A 18 -3.66 6.19 6.61
C PHE A 18 -3.22 6.03 5.16
N SER A 19 -2.10 5.34 4.96
CA SER A 19 -1.68 4.85 3.66
C SER A 19 -2.54 3.64 3.23
N SER A 20 -2.87 3.58 1.94
CA SER A 20 -3.72 2.53 1.37
C SER A 20 -2.87 1.50 0.64
N HIS A 21 -2.96 0.24 1.06
CA HIS A 21 -2.25 -0.89 0.45
C HIS A 21 -3.23 -2.04 0.18
N PHE A 22 -3.17 -2.63 -1.01
CA PHE A 22 -3.85 -3.87 -1.35
C PHE A 22 -2.79 -4.94 -1.59
N VAL A 23 -2.86 -6.05 -0.85
CA VAL A 23 -1.85 -7.10 -0.89
C VAL A 23 -2.50 -8.49 -0.93
N SER A 24 -1.75 -9.49 -1.36
CA SER A 24 -2.14 -10.89 -1.25
C SER A 24 -0.96 -11.73 -0.75
N ALA A 25 -0.98 -12.09 0.53
CA ALA A 25 0.03 -12.98 1.11
C ALA A 25 0.05 -14.37 0.45
N LYS A 26 -1.09 -14.80 -0.14
CA LYS A 26 -1.18 -16.09 -0.85
C LYS A 26 -0.37 -16.10 -2.15
N THR A 27 -0.39 -14.99 -2.88
CA THR A 27 0.28 -14.88 -4.20
C THR A 27 1.59 -14.10 -4.14
N GLY A 28 1.91 -13.49 -3.00
CA GLY A 28 3.03 -12.56 -2.84
C GLY A 28 2.79 -11.16 -3.40
N ASP A 29 1.62 -10.93 -4.01
CA ASP A 29 1.31 -9.67 -4.70
C ASP A 29 1.37 -8.48 -3.74
N SER A 30 2.23 -7.51 -4.09
CA SER A 30 2.40 -6.23 -3.43
C SER A 30 2.83 -6.29 -1.96
N VAL A 31 3.21 -7.47 -1.44
CA VAL A 31 3.61 -7.65 -0.04
C VAL A 31 4.90 -6.89 0.24
N PHE A 32 5.93 -7.09 -0.60
CA PHE A 32 7.21 -6.39 -0.45
C PHE A 32 7.05 -4.87 -0.59
N LEU A 33 6.36 -4.42 -1.63
CA LEU A 33 6.06 -3.00 -1.89
C LEU A 33 5.32 -2.34 -0.73
N CYS A 34 4.40 -3.07 -0.07
CA CYS A 34 3.70 -2.58 1.12
C CYS A 34 4.68 -2.23 2.24
N PHE A 35 5.58 -3.14 2.61
CA PHE A 35 6.56 -2.90 3.67
C PHE A 35 7.60 -1.84 3.28
N GLN A 36 8.08 -1.88 2.04
CA GLN A 36 9.05 -0.89 1.53
C GLN A 36 8.48 0.53 1.59
N LYS A 37 7.24 0.72 1.13
CA LYS A 37 6.58 2.03 1.15
C LYS A 37 6.34 2.53 2.56
N VAL A 38 5.90 1.67 3.48
CA VAL A 38 5.75 2.05 4.90
C VAL A 38 7.08 2.47 5.51
N ALA A 39 8.17 1.73 5.25
CA ALA A 39 9.50 2.10 5.72
C ALA A 39 9.96 3.46 5.14
N ALA A 40 9.73 3.69 3.83
CA ALA A 40 10.08 4.95 3.19
C ALA A 40 9.28 6.14 3.74
N GLU A 41 7.98 5.96 4.01
CA GLU A 41 7.12 6.97 4.64
C GLU A 41 7.60 7.33 6.05
N ILE A 42 7.97 6.34 6.86
CA ILE A 42 8.52 6.57 8.22
C ILE A 42 9.86 7.32 8.16
N LEU A 43 10.72 6.99 7.19
CA LEU A 43 12.04 7.58 7.03
C LEU A 43 12.03 8.91 6.26
N GLY A 44 10.89 9.33 5.72
CA GLY A 44 10.78 10.54 4.89
C GLY A 44 11.48 10.43 3.53
N ILE A 45 11.69 9.21 3.02
CA ILE A 45 12.34 8.94 1.73
C ILE A 45 11.27 8.92 0.63
N LYS A 46 11.47 9.71 -0.44
CA LYS A 46 10.61 9.64 -1.62
C LYS A 46 11.04 8.49 -2.51
N LEU A 47 10.18 7.49 -2.65
CA LEU A 47 10.35 6.42 -3.64
C LEU A 47 10.01 6.95 -5.04
N ASN A 48 10.88 6.66 -6.01
CA ASN A 48 10.66 7.02 -7.41
C ASN A 48 9.76 5.98 -8.09
N LYS A 49 9.04 6.39 -9.16
CA LYS A 49 8.12 5.50 -9.90
C LYS A 49 8.79 4.22 -10.38
N ALA A 50 10.06 4.31 -10.78
CA ALA A 50 10.86 3.16 -11.18
C ALA A 50 11.01 2.11 -10.08
N GLU A 51 11.05 2.50 -8.80
CA GLU A 51 11.21 1.57 -7.67
C GLU A 51 9.88 0.89 -7.29
N ILE A 52 8.74 1.50 -7.67
CA ILE A 52 7.39 1.02 -7.36
C ILE A 52 6.88 0.04 -8.43
N GLU A 53 7.27 0.21 -9.70
CA GLU A 53 6.78 -0.61 -10.82
C GLU A 53 7.64 -1.86 -11.11
N GLN A 54 8.84 -1.95 -10.54
CA GLN A 54 9.81 -3.02 -10.82
C GLN A 54 9.75 -4.22 -9.86
N SER A 55 8.88 -4.19 -8.83
CA SER A 55 8.84 -5.20 -7.76
C SER A 55 7.55 -6.02 -7.77
#